data_AF-A0A4Q0AY37-F1
#
_entry.id   AF-A0A4Q0AY37-F1
#
_cell.length_a   1.000
_cell.length_b   1.000
_cell.length_c   1.000
_cell.angle_alpha   90.00
_cell.angle_beta   90.00
_cell.angle_gamma   90.00
#
_symmetry.space_group_name_H-M   'P 1'
#
loop_
_entity.id
_entity.type
_entity.pdbx_description
1 polymer ?
#
loop_
_entity_poly.entity_id
_entity_poly.type
_entity_poly.pdbx_seq_one_letter_code
_entity_poly.pdbx_strand_id
1 'polypeptide(L)'
;MKLNNHQTELPEKRPLITDVHALVNSYPRVPITVDCVIFGFDGQDLKVLLIRSDLEMYKGKWTLLGDFAEDNEELDDAAYRVLKIRTGMTDVYLDQVRTFSKPNRHPGGRVLTVAYCSLLNIQHHEVKILDNELHWHSVNSIKEMAFDHKEILDTCHQWLQKRIQEHPLGFNLLPEKFSLRELQNLYEAILGIELDRRNFRKKFAAMGLLIDIGEMEQDVPHRPGKLYKFNFQKYEKNKRKWIGIDF
;
A
#
# COMPACT_ATOMS: atom_id res chain seq x y z
N MET A 1 33.59 37.21 50.15
CA MET A 1 32.90 37.65 48.92
C MET A 1 33.91 37.59 47.77
N LYS A 2 33.93 36.48 47.01
CA LYS A 2 34.69 36.36 45.76
C LYS A 2 33.70 35.86 44.71
N LEU A 3 33.33 36.74 43.80
CA LEU A 3 32.49 36.43 42.65
C LEU A 3 33.34 35.64 41.64
N ASN A 4 33.04 34.36 41.47
CA ASN A 4 33.58 33.58 40.36
C ASN A 4 32.81 33.96 39.09
N ASN A 5 33.49 34.68 38.19
CA ASN A 5 33.06 34.86 36.82
C ASN A 5 33.10 33.50 36.10
N HIS A 6 31.95 32.85 35.96
CA HIS A 6 31.77 31.84 34.93
C HIS A 6 31.43 32.54 33.62
N GLN A 7 32.48 32.93 32.88
CA GLN A 7 32.35 33.14 31.44
C GLN A 7 32.10 31.76 30.82
N THR A 8 30.86 31.52 30.42
CA THR A 8 30.52 30.43 29.50
C THR A 8 31.12 30.76 28.14
N GLU A 9 32.28 30.18 27.83
CA GLU A 9 32.85 30.21 26.48
C GLU A 9 31.86 29.55 25.51
N LEU A 10 31.54 30.26 24.43
CA LEU A 10 30.79 29.72 23.30
C LEU A 10 31.62 28.57 22.70
N PRO A 11 31.02 27.40 22.41
CA PRO A 11 31.78 26.27 21.86
C PRO A 11 32.48 26.70 20.57
N GLU A 12 33.79 26.43 20.48
CA GLU A 12 34.60 26.68 19.29
C GLU A 12 33.87 26.15 18.03
N LYS A 13 33.90 26.94 16.94
CA LYS A 13 33.32 26.53 15.66
C LYS A 13 33.98 25.21 15.24
N ARG A 14 33.19 24.13 15.21
CA ARG A 14 33.68 22.83 14.71
C ARG A 14 34.26 23.03 13.31
N PRO A 15 35.44 22.45 13.01
CA PRO A 15 36.04 22.56 11.69
C PRO A 15 35.10 21.96 10.64
N LEU A 16 35.16 22.49 9.41
CA LEU A 16 34.43 21.92 8.29
C LEU A 16 34.94 20.51 8.00
N ILE A 17 34.02 19.62 7.61
CA ILE A 17 34.36 18.26 7.23
C ILE A 17 35.00 18.28 5.84
N THR A 18 36.22 17.76 5.72
CA THR A 18 37.00 17.78 4.47
C THR A 18 37.04 16.43 3.76
N ASP A 19 36.75 15.33 4.46
CA ASP A 19 36.71 13.98 3.91
C ASP A 19 35.31 13.39 4.08
N VAL A 20 34.52 13.45 3.00
CA VAL A 20 33.14 12.95 2.97
C VAL A 20 33.08 11.43 3.03
N HIS A 21 34.12 10.72 2.55
CA HIS A 21 34.14 9.25 2.58
C HIS A 21 34.44 8.75 3.99
N ALA A 22 35.41 9.33 4.68
CA ALA A 22 35.67 9.03 6.09
C ALA A 22 34.45 9.34 6.97
N LEU A 23 33.75 10.45 6.69
CA LEU A 23 32.51 10.79 7.38
C LEU A 23 31.46 9.68 7.21
N VAL A 24 31.10 9.32 5.98
CA VAL A 24 30.05 8.31 5.71
C VAL A 24 30.46 6.94 6.26
N ASN A 25 31.73 6.55 6.13
CA ASN A 25 32.23 5.30 6.68
C ASN A 25 32.21 5.25 8.22
N SER A 26 32.15 6.40 8.90
CA SER A 26 32.01 6.46 10.36
C SER A 26 30.59 6.18 10.83
N TYR A 27 29.59 6.23 9.95
CA TYR A 27 28.21 5.99 10.31
C TYR A 27 27.92 4.49 10.51
N PRO A 28 26.98 4.13 11.39
CA PRO A 28 26.50 2.75 11.47
C PRO A 28 25.93 2.29 10.12
N ARG A 29 26.42 1.15 9.62
CA ARG A 29 25.81 0.49 8.45
C ARG A 29 24.63 -0.35 8.89
N VAL A 30 23.49 -0.14 8.25
CA VAL A 30 22.25 -0.86 8.55
C VAL A 30 21.60 -1.30 7.24
N PRO A 31 21.29 -2.60 7.06
CA PRO A 31 20.54 -3.07 5.91
C PRO A 31 19.19 -2.37 5.79
N ILE A 32 18.84 -2.00 4.56
CA ILE A 32 17.54 -1.44 4.20
C ILE A 32 16.85 -2.45 3.28
N THR A 33 15.62 -2.78 3.60
CA THR A 33 14.73 -3.58 2.76
C THR A 33 13.56 -2.75 2.28
N VAL A 34 12.87 -3.26 1.27
CA VAL A 34 11.54 -2.80 0.86
C VAL A 34 10.58 -3.96 1.01
N ASP A 35 9.35 -3.66 1.42
CA ASP A 35 8.27 -4.65 1.53
C ASP A 35 7.05 -4.16 0.76
N CYS A 36 6.68 -4.88 -0.30
CA CYS A 36 5.52 -4.58 -1.14
C CYS A 36 4.27 -5.27 -0.59
N VAL A 37 3.29 -4.45 -0.18
CA VAL A 37 1.93 -4.87 0.17
C VAL A 37 1.05 -4.70 -1.05
N ILE A 38 0.77 -5.80 -1.74
CA ILE A 38 -0.04 -5.80 -2.95
C ILE A 38 -1.45 -6.24 -2.61
N PHE A 39 -2.35 -5.28 -2.48
CA PHE A 39 -3.77 -5.57 -2.32
C PHE A 39 -4.41 -5.91 -3.67
N GLY A 40 -5.42 -6.76 -3.63
CA GLY A 40 -6.21 -7.14 -4.79
C GLY A 40 -7.68 -7.28 -4.42
N PHE A 41 -8.58 -6.95 -5.34
CA PHE A 41 -10.01 -7.23 -5.19
C PHE A 41 -10.44 -8.30 -6.19
N ASP A 42 -11.12 -9.35 -5.71
CA ASP A 42 -11.63 -10.46 -6.55
C ASP A 42 -13.12 -10.28 -6.94
N GLY A 43 -13.76 -9.20 -6.49
CA GLY A 43 -15.19 -8.95 -6.66
C GLY A 43 -16.02 -9.14 -5.38
N GLN A 44 -15.43 -9.78 -4.35
CA GLN A 44 -16.08 -10.04 -3.07
C GLN A 44 -15.23 -9.58 -1.90
N ASP A 45 -13.98 -10.01 -1.84
CA ASP A 45 -13.07 -9.75 -0.72
C ASP A 45 -11.87 -8.90 -1.13
N LEU A 46 -11.39 -8.09 -0.19
CA LEU A 46 -10.03 -7.57 -0.25
C LEU A 46 -9.04 -8.69 0.07
N LYS A 47 -8.14 -8.96 -0.88
CA LYS A 47 -7.03 -9.90 -0.76
C LYS A 47 -5.69 -9.17 -0.69
N VAL A 48 -4.66 -9.87 -0.23
CA VAL A 48 -3.26 -9.47 -0.31
C VAL A 48 -2.44 -10.61 -0.88
N LEU A 49 -1.50 -10.28 -1.77
CA LEU A 49 -0.55 -11.24 -2.32
C LEU A 49 0.56 -11.50 -1.32
N LEU A 50 0.79 -12.76 -0.97
CA LEU A 50 1.83 -13.19 -0.03
C LEU A 50 2.71 -14.26 -0.67
N ILE A 51 3.92 -14.40 -0.13
CA ILE A 51 4.89 -15.44 -0.50
C ILE A 51 5.25 -16.26 0.74
N ARG A 52 5.62 -17.53 0.56
CA ARG A 52 6.01 -18.38 1.68
C ARG A 52 7.41 -17.98 2.17
N SER A 53 7.58 -17.91 3.50
CA SER A 53 8.89 -17.60 4.09
C SER A 53 9.90 -18.71 3.79
N ASP A 54 11.12 -18.30 3.44
CA ASP A 54 12.29 -19.16 3.20
C ASP A 54 13.14 -19.40 4.47
N LEU A 55 13.01 -18.54 5.48
CA LEU A 55 13.64 -18.71 6.79
C LEU A 55 13.06 -19.89 7.58
N GLU A 56 13.93 -20.82 8.01
CA GLU A 56 13.53 -22.03 8.75
C GLU A 56 12.75 -21.72 10.04
N MET A 57 13.08 -20.64 10.76
CA MET A 57 12.35 -20.23 11.98
C MET A 57 10.92 -19.77 11.71
N TYR A 58 10.60 -19.45 10.46
CA TYR A 58 9.28 -19.04 9.99
C TYR A 58 8.69 -20.05 8.99
N LYS A 59 9.17 -21.29 9.02
CA LYS A 59 8.68 -22.36 8.16
C LYS A 59 7.17 -22.50 8.22
N GLY A 60 6.54 -22.43 7.06
CA GLY A 60 5.08 -22.50 6.92
C GLY A 60 4.34 -21.18 7.21
N LYS A 61 5.04 -20.09 7.55
CA LYS A 61 4.45 -18.76 7.64
C LYS A 61 4.55 -18.00 6.33
N TRP A 62 3.63 -17.06 6.15
CA TRP A 62 3.58 -16.13 5.02
C TRP A 62 4.35 -14.85 5.31
N THR A 63 4.95 -14.27 4.27
CA THR A 63 5.61 -12.96 4.26
C THR A 63 4.99 -12.06 3.20
N LEU A 64 5.23 -10.76 3.34
CA LEU A 64 5.09 -9.80 2.25
C LEU A 64 6.18 -10.04 1.19
N LEU A 65 6.03 -9.38 0.05
CA LEU A 65 7.00 -9.42 -1.03
C LEU A 65 8.11 -8.42 -0.71
N GLY A 66 9.15 -8.87 -0.02
CA GLY A 66 10.24 -8.03 0.41
C GLY A 66 11.61 -8.53 -0.01
N ASP A 67 12.54 -7.59 -0.15
CA ASP A 67 13.95 -7.87 -0.37
C ASP A 67 14.81 -6.66 0.02
N PHE A 68 16.13 -6.82 0.04
CA PHE A 68 17.06 -5.71 0.30
C PHE A 68 17.09 -4.70 -0.86
N ALA A 69 17.37 -3.44 -0.51
CA ALA A 69 17.77 -2.41 -1.47
C ALA A 69 19.28 -2.48 -1.71
N GLU A 70 19.70 -2.36 -2.97
CA GLU A 70 21.09 -2.30 -3.40
C GLU A 70 21.68 -0.89 -3.15
N ASP A 71 23.00 -0.80 -3.00
CA ASP A 71 23.71 0.46 -2.70
C ASP A 71 23.60 1.51 -3.85
N ASN A 72 23.20 1.08 -5.05
CA ASN A 72 23.18 1.87 -6.28
C ASN A 72 21.77 2.04 -6.89
N GLU A 73 20.72 1.86 -6.08
CA GLU A 73 19.33 2.09 -6.50
C GLU A 73 18.57 2.96 -5.50
N GLU A 74 17.54 3.68 -5.97
CA GLU A 74 16.58 4.34 -5.10
C GLU A 74 15.63 3.30 -4.47
N LEU A 75 15.01 3.62 -3.33
CA LEU A 75 14.07 2.69 -2.67
C LEU A 75 12.83 2.41 -3.52
N ASP A 76 12.40 3.39 -4.31
CA ASP A 76 11.31 3.21 -5.28
C ASP A 76 11.71 2.16 -6.32
N ASP A 77 12.92 2.27 -6.90
CA ASP A 77 13.45 1.33 -7.89
C ASP A 77 13.59 -0.07 -7.29
N ALA A 78 14.07 -0.18 -6.04
CA ALA A 78 14.13 -1.44 -5.31
C ALA A 78 12.74 -2.08 -5.19
N ALA A 79 11.70 -1.31 -4.84
CA ALA A 79 10.34 -1.82 -4.69
C ALA A 79 9.77 -2.34 -6.02
N TYR A 80 10.00 -1.63 -7.12
CA TYR A 80 9.62 -2.08 -8.47
C TYR A 80 10.40 -3.32 -8.91
N ARG A 81 11.72 -3.38 -8.63
CA ARG A 81 12.57 -4.54 -8.90
C ARG A 81 12.08 -5.77 -8.16
N VAL A 82 11.84 -5.67 -6.85
CA VAL A 82 11.32 -6.76 -6.02
C VAL A 82 9.96 -7.23 -6.52
N LEU A 83 9.04 -6.31 -6.81
CA LEU A 83 7.73 -6.65 -7.35
C LEU A 83 7.85 -7.43 -8.67
N LYS A 84 8.68 -6.96 -9.60
CA LYS A 84 8.90 -7.59 -10.90
C LYS A 84 9.55 -8.96 -10.78
N ILE A 85 10.57 -9.12 -9.94
CA ILE A 85 11.27 -10.40 -9.73
C ILE A 85 10.30 -11.45 -9.18
N ARG A 86 9.49 -11.08 -8.19
CA ARG A 86 8.61 -12.04 -7.51
C ARG A 86 7.36 -12.36 -8.32
N THR A 87 6.75 -11.37 -8.98
CA THR A 87 5.41 -11.51 -9.61
C THR A 87 5.40 -11.42 -11.14
N GLY A 88 6.46 -10.88 -11.74
CA GLY A 88 6.53 -10.55 -13.16
C GLY A 88 5.80 -9.25 -13.55
N MET A 89 5.17 -8.54 -12.61
CA MET A 89 4.41 -7.32 -12.89
C MET A 89 5.34 -6.12 -13.15
N THR A 90 4.99 -5.33 -14.16
CA THR A 90 5.75 -4.11 -14.54
C THR A 90 4.89 -2.86 -14.64
N ASP A 91 3.57 -2.99 -14.74
CA ASP A 91 2.63 -1.88 -14.89
C ASP A 91 1.76 -1.74 -13.63
N VAL A 92 2.43 -1.61 -12.48
CA VAL A 92 1.79 -1.55 -11.17
C VAL A 92 2.29 -0.34 -10.43
N TYR A 93 1.42 0.61 -10.13
CA TYR A 93 1.80 1.77 -9.34
C TYR A 93 2.01 1.41 -7.86
N LEU A 94 3.12 1.86 -7.29
CA LEU A 94 3.44 1.71 -5.87
C LEU A 94 3.49 3.08 -5.17
N ASP A 95 2.88 3.16 -4.00
CA ASP A 95 3.02 4.30 -3.09
C ASP A 95 3.84 3.90 -1.87
N GLN A 96 4.81 4.72 -1.51
CA GLN A 96 5.49 4.59 -0.23
C GLN A 96 4.52 4.92 0.92
N VAL A 97 4.38 4.02 1.89
CA VAL A 97 3.47 4.20 3.04
C VAL A 97 4.24 4.63 4.28
N ARG A 98 5.20 3.83 4.73
CA ARG A 98 5.88 4.03 6.00
C ARG A 98 7.19 3.27 6.09
N THR A 99 8.16 3.83 6.81
CA THR A 99 9.37 3.12 7.25
C THR A 99 9.16 2.46 8.61
N PHE A 100 9.54 1.18 8.74
CA PHE A 100 9.54 0.40 9.98
C PHE A 100 10.98 0.17 10.43
N SER A 101 11.28 0.58 11.66
CA SER A 101 12.66 0.69 12.16
C SER A 101 12.85 0.16 13.58
N LYS A 102 11.90 -0.63 14.10
CA LYS A 102 12.02 -1.25 15.43
C LYS A 102 13.32 -2.05 15.51
N PRO A 103 14.16 -1.88 16.55
CA PRO A 103 15.48 -2.51 16.60
C PRO A 103 15.51 -4.03 16.45
N ASN A 104 14.44 -4.70 16.87
CA ASN A 104 14.27 -6.15 16.92
C ASN A 104 13.23 -6.68 15.91
N ARG A 105 12.91 -5.92 14.84
CA ARG A 105 11.93 -6.38 13.83
C ARG A 105 12.40 -7.59 13.03
N HIS A 106 13.71 -7.69 12.80
CA HIS A 106 14.32 -8.78 12.05
C HIS A 106 15.17 -9.65 13.00
N PRO A 107 15.00 -10.98 13.00
CA PRO A 107 15.73 -11.87 13.90
C PRO A 107 17.24 -11.90 13.64
N GLY A 108 17.67 -11.56 12.42
CA GLY A 108 19.08 -11.46 12.04
C GLY A 108 19.80 -10.19 12.52
N GLY A 109 19.10 -9.23 13.13
CA GLY A 109 19.69 -7.99 13.63
C GLY A 109 18.94 -6.72 13.21
N ARG A 110 19.60 -5.57 13.28
CA ARG A 110 18.99 -4.29 12.93
C ARG A 110 18.78 -4.21 11.42
N VAL A 111 17.52 -4.10 11.00
CA VAL A 111 17.10 -3.87 9.60
C VAL A 111 16.02 -2.80 9.59
N LEU A 112 16.06 -1.89 8.63
CA LEU A 112 14.96 -0.97 8.35
C LEU A 112 14.22 -1.50 7.13
N THR A 113 12.89 -1.40 7.11
CA THR A 113 12.14 -1.63 5.87
C THR A 113 11.29 -0.42 5.52
N VAL A 114 11.14 -0.17 4.23
CA VAL A 114 10.17 0.79 3.69
C VAL A 114 9.04 0.03 3.03
N ALA A 115 7.83 0.22 3.53
CA ALA A 115 6.65 -0.43 2.99
C ALA A 115 6.10 0.37 1.81
N TYR A 116 5.88 -0.34 0.71
CA TYR A 116 5.20 0.16 -0.48
C TYR A 116 3.87 -0.54 -0.63
N CYS A 117 2.86 0.17 -1.09
CA CYS A 117 1.52 -0.37 -1.26
C CYS A 117 1.04 -0.22 -2.69
N SER A 118 0.37 -1.25 -3.20
CA SER A 118 -0.42 -1.16 -4.43
C SER A 118 -1.80 -1.77 -4.20
N LEU A 119 -2.71 -1.48 -5.14
CA LEU A 119 -4.07 -1.97 -5.13
C LEU A 119 -4.46 -2.30 -6.57
N LEU A 120 -4.75 -3.58 -6.80
CA LEU A 120 -4.94 -4.16 -8.14
C LEU A 120 -6.34 -4.73 -8.33
N ASN A 121 -6.82 -4.73 -9.57
CA ASN A 121 -7.86 -5.67 -9.99
C ASN A 121 -7.19 -7.01 -10.27
N ILE A 122 -7.55 -8.05 -9.51
CA ILE A 122 -6.95 -9.40 -9.64
C ILE A 122 -7.23 -10.00 -11.02
N GLN A 123 -8.39 -9.69 -11.61
CA GLN A 123 -8.80 -10.25 -12.90
C GLN A 123 -7.99 -9.69 -14.08
N HIS A 124 -7.36 -8.53 -13.93
CA HIS A 124 -6.57 -7.88 -14.98
C HIS A 124 -5.07 -8.18 -14.91
N HIS A 125 -4.60 -8.87 -13.86
CA HIS A 125 -3.19 -9.13 -13.66
C HIS A 125 -2.92 -10.64 -13.60
N GLU A 126 -2.26 -11.16 -14.63
CA GLU A 126 -1.69 -12.51 -14.57
C GLU A 126 -0.47 -12.49 -13.65
N VAL A 127 -0.59 -13.10 -12.47
CA VAL A 127 0.54 -13.35 -11.58
C VAL A 127 1.34 -14.50 -12.17
N LYS A 128 2.59 -14.24 -12.57
CA LYS A 128 3.52 -15.33 -12.87
C LYS A 128 4.14 -15.75 -11.55
N ILE A 129 3.88 -16.99 -11.12
CA ILE A 129 4.53 -17.55 -9.94
C ILE A 129 5.97 -17.85 -10.34
N LEU A 130 6.88 -16.94 -10.01
CA LEU A 130 8.30 -17.05 -10.36
C LEU A 130 9.13 -17.67 -9.24
N ASP A 131 8.66 -17.59 -7.99
CA ASP A 131 9.40 -18.02 -6.80
C ASP A 131 8.48 -18.31 -5.59
N ASN A 132 8.90 -19.22 -4.71
CA ASN A 132 8.36 -19.51 -3.36
C ASN A 132 6.83 -19.41 -3.16
N GLU A 133 6.04 -19.99 -4.07
CA GLU A 133 4.58 -20.17 -3.93
C GLU A 133 3.81 -18.87 -3.59
N LEU A 134 3.53 -18.04 -4.60
CA LEU A 134 2.71 -16.84 -4.43
C LEU A 134 1.21 -17.16 -4.30
N HIS A 135 0.55 -16.58 -3.30
CA HIS A 135 -0.86 -16.83 -3.00
C HIS A 135 -1.62 -15.56 -2.61
N TRP A 136 -2.86 -15.45 -3.10
CA TRP A 136 -3.81 -14.44 -2.65
C TRP A 136 -4.51 -14.89 -1.37
N HIS A 137 -4.39 -14.09 -0.31
CA HIS A 137 -5.04 -14.35 0.97
C HIS A 137 -6.07 -13.26 1.27
N SER A 138 -7.22 -13.62 1.85
CA SER A 138 -8.15 -12.62 2.38
C SER A 138 -7.48 -11.84 3.50
N VAL A 139 -7.51 -10.50 3.42
CA VAL A 139 -6.87 -9.63 4.42
C VAL A 139 -7.43 -9.93 5.82
N ASN A 140 -8.73 -10.18 5.90
CA ASN A 140 -9.43 -10.42 7.17
C ASN A 140 -9.11 -11.79 7.81
N SER A 141 -8.65 -12.77 7.02
CA SER A 141 -8.33 -14.12 7.53
C SER A 141 -6.91 -14.22 8.10
N ILE A 142 -6.02 -13.28 7.78
CA ILE A 142 -4.62 -13.31 8.22
C ILE A 142 -4.54 -12.90 9.70
N LYS A 143 -4.09 -13.83 10.55
CA LYS A 143 -3.88 -13.58 11.99
C LYS A 143 -2.43 -13.40 12.35
N GLU A 144 -1.54 -14.16 11.71
CA GLU A 144 -0.10 -14.13 11.93
C GLU A 144 0.66 -14.14 10.61
N MET A 145 1.85 -13.55 10.64
CA MET A 145 2.83 -13.56 9.55
C MET A 145 4.23 -13.73 10.15
N ALA A 146 5.22 -13.99 9.30
CA ALA A 146 6.62 -13.93 9.71
C ALA A 146 7.03 -12.47 10.04
N PHE A 147 8.10 -12.32 10.84
CA PHE A 147 8.61 -11.01 11.27
C PHE A 147 7.55 -10.11 11.92
N ASP A 148 7.59 -8.81 11.60
CA ASP A 148 6.58 -7.79 11.89
C ASP A 148 5.63 -7.56 10.70
N HIS A 149 5.58 -8.45 9.70
CA HIS A 149 4.84 -8.22 8.45
C HIS A 149 3.34 -8.05 8.65
N LYS A 150 2.77 -8.60 9.73
CA LYS A 150 1.38 -8.35 10.09
C LYS A 150 1.14 -6.89 10.46
N GLU A 151 2.08 -6.26 11.19
CA GLU A 151 2.02 -4.83 11.52
C GLU A 151 2.14 -3.96 10.27
N ILE A 152 3.00 -4.36 9.32
CA ILE A 152 3.15 -3.69 8.02
C ILE A 152 1.84 -3.77 7.24
N LEU A 153 1.26 -4.98 7.11
CA LEU A 153 0.00 -5.20 6.43
C LEU A 153 -1.13 -4.34 7.03
N ASP A 154 -1.27 -4.34 8.36
CA ASP A 154 -2.32 -3.58 9.04
C ASP A 154 -2.15 -2.07 8.83
N THR A 155 -0.91 -1.58 8.87
CA THR A 155 -0.61 -0.17 8.59
C THR A 155 -0.97 0.19 7.15
N CYS A 156 -0.62 -0.65 6.18
CA CYS A 156 -0.94 -0.43 4.77
C CYS A 156 -2.45 -0.55 4.50
N HIS A 157 -3.17 -1.44 5.21
CA HIS A 157 -4.62 -1.55 5.09
C HIS A 157 -5.32 -0.31 5.64
N GLN A 158 -4.90 0.21 6.79
CA GLN A 158 -5.42 1.49 7.33
C GLN A 158 -5.14 2.67 6.39
N TRP A 159 -3.92 2.71 5.82
CA TRP A 159 -3.58 3.68 4.80
C TRP A 159 -4.52 3.59 3.59
N LEU A 160 -4.78 2.38 3.11
CA LEU A 160 -5.68 2.14 1.98
C LEU A 160 -7.12 2.58 2.29
N GLN A 161 -7.63 2.25 3.49
CA GLN A 161 -8.95 2.67 3.95
C GLN A 161 -9.11 4.19 3.93
N LYS A 162 -8.09 4.91 4.41
CA LYS A 162 -8.06 6.37 4.35
C LYS A 162 -7.98 6.85 2.89
N ARG A 163 -7.11 6.26 2.09
CA ARG A 163 -6.85 6.71 0.72
C ARG A 163 -8.04 6.52 -0.22
N ILE A 164 -8.85 5.46 -0.05
CA ILE A 164 -10.06 5.27 -0.86
C ILE A 164 -11.21 6.22 -0.49
N GLN A 165 -11.20 6.75 0.74
CA GLN A 165 -12.10 7.83 1.11
C GLN A 165 -11.59 9.16 0.53
N GLU A 166 -10.29 9.42 0.60
CA GLU A 166 -9.69 10.68 0.14
C GLU A 166 -9.55 10.78 -1.38
N HIS A 167 -9.59 9.66 -2.11
CA HIS A 167 -9.39 9.63 -3.56
C HIS A 167 -10.29 8.57 -4.20
N PRO A 168 -10.78 8.81 -5.43
CA PRO A 168 -11.58 7.84 -6.18
C PRO A 168 -10.70 6.70 -6.74
N LEU A 169 -9.89 6.04 -5.90
CA LEU A 169 -8.98 4.97 -6.32
C LEU A 169 -9.70 3.67 -6.64
N GLY A 170 -10.89 3.46 -6.08
CA GLY A 170 -11.66 2.25 -6.28
C GLY A 170 -12.02 1.98 -7.75
N PHE A 171 -12.07 3.00 -8.61
CA PHE A 171 -12.46 2.82 -10.01
C PHE A 171 -11.41 2.10 -10.85
N ASN A 172 -10.13 2.17 -10.50
CA ASN A 172 -9.09 1.41 -11.19
C ASN A 172 -9.16 -0.10 -10.86
N LEU A 173 -9.96 -0.48 -9.87
CA LEU A 173 -10.11 -1.86 -9.40
C LEU A 173 -11.36 -2.54 -9.94
N LEU A 174 -12.28 -1.75 -10.48
CA LEU A 174 -13.48 -2.25 -11.10
C LEU A 174 -13.22 -2.49 -12.59
N PRO A 175 -14.04 -3.34 -13.25
CA PRO A 175 -14.05 -3.42 -14.69
C PRO A 175 -14.37 -2.04 -15.30
N GLU A 176 -14.07 -1.85 -16.60
CA GLU A 176 -14.32 -0.57 -17.29
C GLU A 176 -15.78 -0.09 -17.13
N LYS A 177 -16.71 -1.04 -17.05
CA LYS A 177 -18.14 -0.83 -16.76
C LYS A 177 -18.48 -1.59 -15.49
N PHE A 178 -19.06 -0.92 -14.51
CA PHE A 178 -19.41 -1.54 -13.22
C PHE A 178 -20.78 -1.07 -12.73
N SER A 179 -21.42 -1.87 -11.90
CA SER A 179 -22.67 -1.50 -11.23
C SER A 179 -22.41 -0.79 -9.90
N LEU A 180 -23.40 -0.02 -9.43
CA LEU A 180 -23.33 0.60 -8.10
C LEU A 180 -23.22 -0.43 -6.97
N ARG A 181 -23.65 -1.68 -7.21
CA ARG A 181 -23.50 -2.78 -6.26
C ARG A 181 -22.04 -3.23 -6.19
N GLU A 182 -21.37 -3.40 -7.33
CA GLU A 182 -19.95 -3.75 -7.36
C GLU A 182 -19.08 -2.66 -6.73
N LEU A 183 -19.40 -1.39 -7.00
CA LEU A 183 -18.74 -0.27 -6.35
C LEU A 183 -18.98 -0.28 -4.83
N GLN A 184 -20.20 -0.57 -4.37
CA GLN A 184 -20.50 -0.68 -2.94
C GLN A 184 -19.69 -1.83 -2.30
N ASN A 185 -19.73 -3.02 -2.89
CA ASN A 185 -19.00 -4.19 -2.41
C ASN A 185 -17.50 -3.90 -2.27
N LEU A 186 -16.91 -3.18 -3.24
CA LEU A 186 -15.50 -2.81 -3.18
C LEU A 186 -15.19 -1.92 -1.96
N TYR A 187 -16.02 -0.89 -1.72
CA TYR A 187 -15.84 -0.01 -0.57
C TYR A 187 -16.05 -0.74 0.75
N GLU A 188 -17.07 -1.59 0.84
CA GLU A 188 -17.33 -2.42 2.03
C GLU A 188 -16.15 -3.38 2.31
N ALA A 189 -15.63 -4.03 1.27
CA ALA A 189 -14.49 -4.94 1.39
C ALA A 189 -13.21 -4.24 1.86
N ILE A 190 -12.97 -3.01 1.41
CA ILE A 190 -11.79 -2.22 1.83
C ILE A 190 -11.99 -1.64 3.23
N LEU A 191 -13.15 -1.04 3.50
CA LEU A 191 -13.44 -0.37 4.77
C LEU A 191 -13.72 -1.37 5.90
N GLY A 192 -14.10 -2.60 5.59
CA GLY A 192 -14.41 -3.63 6.58
C GLY A 192 -15.72 -3.36 7.33
N ILE A 193 -16.65 -2.61 6.73
CA ILE A 193 -17.96 -2.28 7.28
C ILE A 193 -19.04 -2.44 6.22
N GLU A 194 -20.26 -2.73 6.65
CA GLU A 194 -21.43 -2.67 5.77
C GLU A 194 -21.90 -1.22 5.60
N LEU A 195 -22.22 -0.82 4.38
CA LEU A 195 -22.66 0.53 4.04
C LEU A 195 -24.15 0.54 3.73
N ASP A 196 -24.87 1.57 4.22
CA ASP A 196 -26.28 1.72 3.85
C ASP A 196 -26.40 2.02 2.35
N ARG A 197 -27.14 1.14 1.66
CA ARG A 197 -27.34 1.21 0.21
C ARG A 197 -27.93 2.54 -0.25
N ARG A 198 -28.84 3.17 0.52
CA ARG A 198 -29.47 4.44 0.09
C ARG A 198 -28.50 5.60 0.23
N ASN A 199 -27.79 5.68 1.35
CA ASN A 199 -26.79 6.71 1.62
C ASN A 199 -25.64 6.62 0.63
N PHE A 200 -25.13 5.41 0.36
CA PHE A 200 -24.09 5.17 -0.62
C PHE A 200 -24.48 5.71 -2.01
N ARG A 201 -25.67 5.33 -2.51
CA ARG A 201 -26.19 5.79 -3.80
C ARG A 201 -26.38 7.30 -3.84
N LYS A 202 -26.98 7.88 -2.81
CA LYS A 202 -27.21 9.34 -2.71
C LYS A 202 -25.89 10.10 -2.79
N LYS A 203 -24.84 9.58 -2.14
CA LYS A 203 -23.52 10.21 -2.08
C LYS A 203 -22.80 10.19 -3.43
N PHE A 204 -22.75 9.03 -4.10
CA PHE A 204 -22.16 8.95 -5.45
C PHE A 204 -22.95 9.74 -6.51
N ALA A 205 -24.28 9.78 -6.39
CA ALA A 205 -25.11 10.63 -7.24
C ALA A 205 -24.78 12.13 -7.04
N ALA A 206 -24.61 12.58 -5.80
CA ALA A 206 -24.25 13.96 -5.48
C ALA A 206 -22.86 14.36 -6.01
N MET A 207 -21.90 13.43 -6.05
CA MET A 207 -20.59 13.68 -6.66
C MET A 207 -20.67 13.90 -8.17
N GLY A 208 -21.66 13.27 -8.83
CA GLY A 208 -21.85 13.35 -10.28
C GLY A 208 -20.63 12.88 -11.06
N LEU A 209 -19.86 11.92 -10.51
CA LEU A 209 -18.67 11.34 -11.14
C LEU A 209 -18.97 10.03 -11.89
N LEU A 210 -20.21 9.55 -11.82
CA LEU A 210 -20.65 8.34 -12.53
C LEU A 210 -21.44 8.72 -13.77
N ILE A 211 -21.09 8.12 -14.90
CA ILE A 211 -21.78 8.26 -16.19
C ILE A 211 -22.64 7.01 -16.37
N ASP A 212 -23.96 7.16 -16.41
CA ASP A 212 -24.89 6.10 -16.80
C ASP A 212 -24.70 5.80 -18.29
N ILE A 213 -24.33 4.57 -18.63
CA ILE A 213 -24.07 4.17 -20.02
C ILE A 213 -25.29 3.57 -20.72
N GLY A 214 -26.45 3.51 -20.04
CA GLY A 214 -27.68 2.95 -20.62
C GLY A 214 -27.71 1.43 -20.73
N GLU A 215 -26.69 0.75 -20.18
CA GLU A 215 -26.59 -0.71 -20.13
C GLU A 215 -26.98 -1.24 -18.74
N MET A 216 -27.41 -2.50 -18.69
CA MET A 216 -27.75 -3.22 -17.46
C MET A 216 -26.84 -4.43 -17.30
N GLU A 217 -26.60 -4.86 -16.07
CA GLU A 217 -25.93 -6.14 -15.79
C GLU A 217 -26.61 -7.30 -16.55
N GLN A 218 -25.82 -8.24 -17.05
CA GLN A 218 -26.30 -9.47 -17.71
C GLN A 218 -25.94 -10.68 -16.86
N ASP A 219 -26.73 -11.74 -16.95
CA ASP A 219 -26.47 -13.06 -16.34
C ASP A 219 -26.21 -13.04 -14.82
N VAL A 220 -26.85 -12.11 -14.11
CA VAL A 220 -26.76 -12.01 -12.65
C VAL A 220 -27.95 -12.68 -11.95
N PRO A 221 -27.73 -13.35 -10.79
CA PRO A 221 -28.79 -14.06 -10.05
C PRO A 221 -29.76 -13.12 -9.30
N HIS A 222 -29.51 -11.81 -9.34
CA HIS A 222 -30.31 -10.78 -8.69
C HIS A 222 -30.91 -9.82 -9.73
N ARG A 223 -31.73 -8.87 -9.28
CA ARG A 223 -32.24 -7.81 -10.16
C ARG A 223 -31.05 -7.09 -10.84
N PRO A 224 -31.02 -7.02 -12.19
CA PRO A 224 -29.95 -6.31 -12.90
C PRO A 224 -29.84 -4.86 -12.47
N GLY A 225 -28.62 -4.44 -12.13
CA GLY A 225 -28.27 -3.04 -11.90
C GLY A 225 -27.93 -2.31 -13.20
N LYS A 226 -28.04 -0.98 -13.16
CA LYS A 226 -27.46 -0.12 -14.21
C LYS A 226 -25.94 -0.18 -14.16
N LEU A 227 -25.31 -0.14 -15.32
CA LEU A 227 -23.88 -0.02 -15.45
C LEU A 227 -23.46 1.46 -15.58
N TYR A 228 -22.28 1.74 -15.07
CA TYR A 228 -21.69 3.07 -15.04
C TYR A 228 -20.24 3.04 -15.51
N LYS A 229 -19.75 4.19 -15.98
CA LYS A 229 -18.33 4.50 -16.15
C LYS A 229 -17.92 5.65 -15.24
N PHE A 230 -16.67 5.65 -14.78
CA PHE A 230 -16.12 6.77 -14.02
C PHE A 230 -15.75 7.94 -14.93
N ASN A 231 -16.08 9.16 -14.51
CA ASN A 231 -15.76 10.38 -15.24
C ASN A 231 -14.41 10.97 -14.80
N PHE A 232 -13.30 10.38 -15.29
CA PHE A 232 -11.95 10.85 -15.00
C PHE A 232 -11.73 12.34 -15.37
N GLN A 233 -12.29 12.78 -16.50
CA GLN A 233 -12.16 14.18 -16.95
C GLN A 233 -12.78 15.17 -15.96
N LYS A 234 -13.97 14.84 -15.43
CA LYS A 234 -14.66 15.69 -14.43
C LYS A 234 -13.94 15.66 -13.09
N TYR A 235 -13.38 14.51 -12.71
CA TYR A 235 -12.56 14.40 -11.50
C TYR A 235 -11.32 15.29 -11.58
N GLU A 236 -10.54 15.20 -12.66
CA GLU A 236 -9.31 16.00 -12.83
C GLU A 236 -9.59 17.50 -12.79
N LYS A 237 -10.69 17.97 -13.38
CA LYS A 237 -11.11 19.39 -13.29
C LYS A 237 -11.47 19.84 -11.88
N ASN A 238 -11.96 18.93 -11.03
CA ASN A 238 -12.45 19.21 -9.69
C ASN A 238 -11.48 18.82 -8.57
N LYS A 239 -10.29 18.30 -8.90
CA LYS A 239 -9.30 17.76 -7.95
C LYS A 239 -8.96 18.72 -6.81
N ARG A 240 -8.93 20.03 -7.07
CA ARG A 240 -8.65 21.08 -6.06
C ARG A 240 -9.78 21.31 -5.04
N LYS A 241 -11.01 20.86 -5.31
CA LYS A 241 -12.19 21.02 -4.46
C LYS A 241 -12.63 19.70 -3.81
N TRP A 242 -11.84 18.65 -3.96
CA TRP A 242 -12.19 17.33 -3.45
C TRP A 242 -11.94 17.26 -1.94
N ILE A 243 -12.97 16.92 -1.18
CA ILE A 243 -12.95 16.87 0.29
C ILE A 243 -12.91 15.40 0.79
N GLY A 244 -12.93 14.43 -0.13
CA GLY A 244 -13.03 13.01 0.21
C GLY A 244 -14.48 12.51 0.29
N ILE A 245 -14.60 11.25 0.70
CA ILE A 245 -15.81 10.45 0.76
C ILE A 245 -15.89 9.86 2.17
N ASP A 246 -16.63 10.52 3.08
CA ASP A 246 -16.83 10.04 4.47
C ASP A 246 -18.21 9.39 4.67
N PHE A 247 -18.26 8.08 4.93
CA PHE A 247 -19.49 7.25 4.86
C PHE A 247 -20.18 7.08 6.21
#